data_AF-A0A7S1NJN8-F1
#
_entry.id   AF-A0A7S1NJN8-F1
#
_cell.length_a   1.000
_cell.length_b   1.000
_cell.length_c   1.000
_cell.angle_alpha   90.00
_cell.angle_beta   90.00
_cell.angle_gamma   90.00
#
_symmetry.space_group_name_H-M   'P 1'
#
loop_
_entity.id
_entity.type
_entity.pdbx_description
1 polymer ?
#
loop_
_entity_poly.entity_id
_entity_poly.type
_entity_poly.pdbx_seq_one_letter_code
_entity_poly.pdbx_strand_id
1 'polypeptide(L)'
;VPTVCILTHFGPFSLSSSGLLLRRACTRFGVRPVLDLFANRYNKQLNRFYSMRPDPMAEGVNALAQTWPTTRVLYANPPWSLITEFLQKVSDEGATVLTVLPVWQAQPWWAEFRRMWAAPPLYLRG
;
A
#
# COMPACT_ATOMS: atom_id res chain seq x y z
N VAL A 1 -4.12 -9.53 -13.48
CA VAL A 1 -3.17 -9.88 -12.39
C VAL A 1 -3.07 -8.67 -11.48
N PRO A 2 -3.50 -8.76 -10.21
CA PRO A 2 -3.46 -7.61 -9.30
C PRO A 2 -2.01 -7.16 -9.16
N THR A 3 -1.71 -5.95 -9.63
CA THR A 3 -0.34 -5.44 -9.64
C THR A 3 -0.01 -4.88 -8.27
N VAL A 4 0.85 -5.58 -7.53
CA VAL A 4 1.38 -5.07 -6.26
C VAL A 4 2.84 -4.66 -6.43
N CYS A 5 3.11 -3.36 -6.51
CA CYS A 5 4.45 -2.80 -6.71
C CYS A 5 5.02 -2.25 -5.38
N ILE A 6 6.28 -2.57 -5.07
CA ILE A 6 6.86 -2.36 -3.73
C ILE A 6 7.96 -1.32 -3.72
N LEU A 7 7.97 -0.53 -2.63
CA LEU A 7 9.11 0.24 -2.14
C LEU A 7 9.52 -0.26 -0.75
N THR A 8 10.82 -0.47 -0.52
CA THR A 8 11.32 -0.98 0.78
C THR A 8 12.02 0.12 1.56
N HIS A 9 11.81 0.20 2.88
CA HIS A 9 12.64 0.98 3.81
C HIS A 9 13.30 0.03 4.82
N PHE A 10 14.59 0.19 5.07
CA PHE A 10 15.30 -0.48 6.16
C PHE A 10 15.14 0.35 7.44
N GLY A 11 14.63 -0.26 8.51
CA GLY A 11 14.62 0.33 9.86
C GLY A 11 13.24 0.75 10.39
N PRO A 12 13.07 0.78 11.73
CA PRO A 12 11.85 1.24 12.36
C PRO A 12 11.77 2.76 12.19
N PHE A 13 10.66 3.27 11.68
CA PHE A 13 10.37 4.69 11.49
C PHE A 13 11.20 5.45 10.43
N SER A 14 10.53 5.82 9.34
CA SER A 14 10.32 7.24 9.05
C SER A 14 9.15 7.43 8.08
N LEU A 15 8.00 7.82 8.62
CA LEU A 15 6.85 8.34 7.86
C LEU A 15 7.21 9.57 7.00
N SER A 16 8.36 10.21 7.23
CA SER A 16 8.77 11.40 6.47
C SER A 16 9.16 11.08 5.02
N SER A 17 9.60 9.86 4.75
CA SER A 17 10.10 9.49 3.41
C SER A 17 8.98 9.07 2.45
N SER A 18 7.82 8.62 2.96
CA SER A 18 6.78 7.92 2.18
C SER A 18 6.28 8.72 0.97
N GLY A 19 6.21 10.05 1.04
CA GLY A 19 5.80 10.89 -0.09
C GLY A 19 6.80 10.90 -1.23
N LEU A 20 8.10 10.98 -0.92
CA LEU A 20 9.15 10.85 -1.92
C LEU A 20 9.19 9.44 -2.51
N LEU A 21 9.03 8.42 -1.65
CA LEU A 21 8.95 7.01 -2.07
C LEU A 21 7.80 6.86 -3.08
N LEU A 22 6.58 7.28 -2.72
CA LEU A 22 5.40 7.23 -3.58
C LEU A 22 5.67 7.89 -4.94
N ARG A 23 6.21 9.11 -4.96
CA ARG A 23 6.52 9.82 -6.21
C ARG A 23 7.52 9.06 -7.09
N ARG A 24 8.57 8.48 -6.49
CA ARG A 24 9.56 7.67 -7.22
C ARG A 24 8.93 6.41 -7.81
N ALA A 25 8.12 5.69 -7.05
CA ALA A 25 7.39 4.54 -7.58
C ALA A 25 6.41 4.89 -8.69
N CYS A 26 5.60 5.94 -8.51
CA CYS A 26 4.68 6.42 -9.53
C CYS A 26 5.41 6.71 -10.85
N THR A 27 6.59 7.34 -10.78
CA THR A 27 7.44 7.60 -11.95
C THR A 27 7.99 6.30 -12.56
N ARG A 28 8.52 5.39 -11.72
CA ARG A 28 9.15 4.14 -12.15
C ARG A 28 8.19 3.16 -12.82
N PHE A 29 6.94 3.12 -12.36
CA PHE A 29 5.91 2.20 -12.82
C PHE A 29 4.86 2.87 -13.74
N GLY A 30 4.94 4.19 -13.94
CA GLY A 30 3.97 4.91 -14.76
C GLY A 30 2.54 4.92 -14.20
N VAL A 31 2.39 4.82 -12.87
CA VAL A 31 1.09 4.71 -12.20
C VAL A 31 0.74 5.96 -11.41
N ARG A 32 -0.56 6.17 -11.18
CA ARG A 32 -1.08 7.29 -10.37
C ARG A 32 -2.15 6.77 -9.41
N PRO A 33 -1.80 6.44 -8.17
CA PRO A 33 -2.75 6.02 -7.17
C PRO A 33 -3.78 7.12 -6.86
N VAL A 34 -5.02 6.73 -6.62
CA VAL A 34 -6.13 7.68 -6.39
C VAL A 34 -6.66 7.70 -4.96
N LEU A 35 -6.31 6.69 -4.15
CA LEU A 35 -6.82 6.50 -2.79
C LEU A 35 -5.73 5.87 -1.90
N ASP A 36 -5.52 6.45 -0.72
CA ASP A 36 -4.62 5.94 0.31
C ASP A 36 -5.40 5.07 1.31
N LEU A 37 -5.11 3.77 1.35
CA LEU A 37 -5.89 2.81 2.11
C LEU A 37 -5.58 2.83 3.62
N PHE A 38 -4.38 3.26 4.04
CA PHE A 38 -3.96 3.12 5.44
C PHE A 38 -3.36 4.41 5.98
N ALA A 39 -4.19 5.45 6.08
CA ALA A 39 -3.74 6.77 6.50
C ALA A 39 -4.64 7.42 7.55
N ASN A 40 -4.23 8.59 7.99
CA ASN A 40 -5.00 9.56 8.73
C ASN A 40 -4.78 10.94 8.10
N ARG A 41 -5.52 11.96 8.58
CA ARG A 41 -5.43 13.32 8.02
C ARG A 41 -4.02 13.94 8.04
N TYR A 42 -3.11 13.45 8.89
CA TYR A 42 -1.76 13.99 9.07
C TYR A 42 -0.70 13.28 8.22
N ASN A 43 -0.89 11.99 7.91
CA ASN A 43 0.11 11.17 7.22
C ASN A 43 -0.31 10.67 5.84
N LYS A 44 -1.51 11.02 5.38
CA LYS A 44 -2.00 10.67 4.05
C LYS A 44 -1.03 11.12 2.96
N GLN A 45 -0.80 10.23 2.00
CA GLN A 45 0.02 10.53 0.83
C GLN A 45 -0.80 11.07 -0.34
N LEU A 46 -2.13 10.95 -0.24
CA LEU A 46 -3.11 11.35 -1.24
C LEU A 46 -4.23 12.16 -0.58
N ASN A 47 -4.97 12.94 -1.37
CA ASN A 47 -6.08 13.75 -0.84
C ASN A 47 -7.20 12.88 -0.28
N ARG A 48 -7.52 11.79 -0.98
CA ARG A 48 -8.53 10.79 -0.65
C ARG A 48 -7.88 9.66 0.14
N PHE A 49 -8.48 9.27 1.24
CA PHE A 49 -7.93 8.20 2.08
C PHE A 49 -9.00 7.51 2.94
N TYR A 50 -8.70 6.28 3.35
CA TYR A 50 -9.39 5.60 4.43
C TYR A 50 -8.58 5.66 5.72
N SER A 51 -9.28 5.74 6.85
CA SER A 51 -8.68 5.81 8.18
C SER A 51 -9.02 4.60 9.03
N MET A 52 -8.10 4.19 9.91
CA MET A 52 -8.34 3.06 10.81
C MET A 52 -9.44 3.37 11.84
N ARG A 53 -9.59 4.65 12.23
CA ARG A 53 -10.60 5.15 13.17
C ARG A 53 -11.41 6.24 12.49
N PRO A 54 -12.63 6.56 12.98
CA PRO A 54 -13.40 7.69 12.47
C PRO A 54 -12.55 8.97 12.37
N ASP A 55 -12.45 9.50 11.16
CA ASP A 55 -11.81 10.78 10.86
C ASP A 55 -12.75 11.55 9.92
N PRO A 56 -13.15 12.79 10.25
CA PRO A 56 -14.06 13.59 9.41
C PRO A 56 -13.55 13.85 7.99
N MET A 57 -12.24 13.75 7.76
CA MET A 57 -11.63 13.96 6.45
C MET A 57 -11.43 12.66 5.66
N ALA A 58 -11.67 11.50 6.26
CA ALA A 58 -11.55 10.22 5.59
C ALA A 58 -12.82 9.88 4.80
N GLU A 59 -12.67 9.22 3.66
CA GLU A 59 -13.79 8.74 2.86
C GLU A 59 -14.44 7.48 3.43
N GLY A 60 -13.79 6.84 4.40
CA GLY A 60 -14.23 5.59 5.00
C GLY A 60 -13.35 5.17 6.17
N VAL A 61 -13.93 4.37 7.05
CA VAL A 61 -13.25 3.80 8.22
C VAL A 61 -12.96 2.33 7.96
N ASN A 62 -11.78 1.85 8.37
CA ASN A 62 -11.29 0.50 8.15
C ASN A 62 -11.30 0.11 6.66
N ALA A 63 -10.18 0.31 5.98
CA ALA A 63 -10.05 0.03 4.56
C ALA A 63 -10.42 -1.40 4.16
N LEU A 64 -10.16 -2.40 5.01
CA LEU A 64 -10.46 -3.80 4.68
C LEU A 64 -11.97 -4.08 4.65
N ALA A 65 -12.78 -3.28 5.35
CA ALA A 65 -14.24 -3.37 5.33
C ALA A 65 -14.89 -2.58 4.17
N GLN A 66 -14.12 -1.76 3.46
CA GLN A 66 -14.64 -0.94 2.36
C GLN A 66 -14.62 -1.71 1.03
N THR A 67 -15.55 -1.37 0.14
CA THR A 67 -15.43 -1.70 -1.29
C THR A 67 -14.36 -0.82 -1.92
N TRP A 68 -13.41 -1.42 -2.62
CA TRP A 68 -12.35 -0.66 -3.28
C TRP A 68 -12.70 -0.34 -4.74
N PRO A 69 -12.28 0.84 -5.26
CA PRO A 69 -12.41 1.13 -6.69
C PRO A 69 -11.33 0.36 -7.47
N THR A 70 -11.51 -0.95 -7.65
CA THR A 70 -10.53 -1.89 -8.22
C THR A 70 -10.12 -1.59 -9.66
N THR A 71 -10.90 -0.79 -10.39
CA THR A 71 -10.56 -0.26 -11.73
C THR A 71 -9.49 0.83 -11.69
N ARG A 72 -9.08 1.29 -10.51
CA ARG A 72 -8.05 2.32 -10.30
C ARG A 72 -6.87 1.75 -9.52
N VAL A 73 -5.74 2.44 -9.60
CA VAL A 73 -4.57 2.14 -8.77
C VAL A 73 -4.78 2.71 -7.38
N LEU A 74 -4.52 1.92 -6.35
CA LEU A 74 -4.60 2.33 -4.94
C LEU A 74 -3.20 2.44 -4.35
N TYR A 75 -3.06 3.17 -3.24
CA TYR A 75 -1.83 3.21 -2.46
C TYR A 75 -2.06 2.58 -1.09
N ALA A 76 -1.09 1.80 -0.61
CA ALA A 76 -1.17 1.18 0.71
C ALA A 76 0.18 1.23 1.44
N ASN A 77 0.13 1.57 2.72
CA ASN A 77 1.21 1.35 3.66
C ASN A 77 0.61 0.68 4.91
N PRO A 78 0.22 -0.60 4.82
CA PRO A 78 -0.60 -1.24 5.85
C PRO A 78 0.19 -1.39 7.16
N PRO A 79 -0.48 -1.30 8.32
CA PRO A 79 0.07 -1.75 9.59
C PRO A 79 0.55 -3.20 9.48
N TRP A 80 1.66 -3.54 10.12
CA TRP A 80 2.29 -4.86 10.00
C TRP A 80 1.35 -6.02 10.35
N SER A 81 0.51 -5.84 11.36
CA SER A 81 -0.48 -6.85 11.79
C SER A 81 -1.55 -7.14 10.75
N LEU A 82 -1.80 -6.22 9.81
CA LEU A 82 -2.86 -6.33 8.80
C LEU A 82 -2.32 -6.76 7.42
N ILE A 83 -1.02 -7.02 7.28
CA ILE A 83 -0.41 -7.32 5.97
C ILE A 83 -1.06 -8.55 5.33
N THR A 84 -1.25 -9.63 6.08
CA THR A 84 -1.85 -10.87 5.56
C THR A 84 -3.27 -10.64 5.03
N GLU A 85 -4.13 -9.99 5.83
CA GLU A 85 -5.53 -9.72 5.46
C GLU A 85 -5.63 -8.74 4.30
N PHE A 86 -4.75 -7.73 4.27
CA PHE A 86 -4.62 -6.80 3.17
C PHE A 86 -4.27 -7.53 1.86
N LEU A 87 -3.24 -8.39 1.87
CA LEU A 87 -2.83 -9.13 0.67
C LEU A 87 -3.90 -10.11 0.20
N GLN A 88 -4.60 -10.77 1.13
CA GLN A 88 -5.74 -11.64 0.81
C GLN A 88 -6.82 -10.84 0.08
N LYS A 89 -7.24 -9.69 0.62
CA LYS A 89 -8.26 -8.84 -0.01
C LYS A 89 -7.81 -8.29 -1.38
N VAL A 90 -6.53 -7.92 -1.53
CA VAL A 90 -5.98 -7.49 -2.83
C VAL A 90 -6.12 -8.61 -3.88
N SER A 91 -5.83 -9.85 -3.47
CA SER A 91 -5.97 -11.01 -4.34
C SER A 91 -7.44 -11.27 -4.69
N ASP A 92 -8.32 -11.30 -3.68
CA ASP A 92 -9.74 -11.63 -3.84
C ASP A 92 -10.50 -10.62 -4.69
N GLU A 93 -10.19 -9.32 -4.53
CA GLU A 93 -10.83 -8.25 -5.31
C GLU A 93 -10.13 -7.97 -6.66
N GLY A 94 -8.99 -8.62 -6.92
CA GLY A 94 -8.18 -8.34 -8.11
C GLY A 94 -7.67 -6.89 -8.17
N ALA A 95 -7.47 -6.25 -7.01
CA ALA A 95 -7.12 -4.84 -6.92
C ALA A 95 -5.69 -4.56 -7.38
N THR A 96 -5.47 -3.41 -8.03
CA THR A 96 -4.12 -2.93 -8.35
C THR A 96 -3.66 -1.95 -7.28
N VAL A 97 -2.56 -2.26 -6.59
CA VAL A 97 -2.10 -1.50 -5.43
C VAL A 97 -0.61 -1.23 -5.49
N LEU A 98 -0.23 0.04 -5.39
CA LEU A 98 1.14 0.41 -5.08
C LEU A 98 1.33 0.36 -3.57
N THR A 99 2.13 -0.58 -3.06
CA THR A 99 2.24 -0.82 -1.62
C THR A 99 3.67 -0.62 -1.10
N VAL A 100 3.79 -0.28 0.17
CA VAL A 100 5.08 -0.24 0.90
C VAL A 100 5.03 -1.36 1.93
N LEU A 101 5.88 -2.37 1.77
CA LEU A 101 5.97 -3.51 2.68
C LEU A 101 7.43 -3.80 3.05
N PRO A 102 7.69 -4.30 4.27
CA PRO A 102 9.03 -4.68 4.68
C PRO A 102 9.51 -5.96 3.97
N VAL A 103 10.81 -6.09 3.75
CA VAL A 103 11.43 -7.31 3.18
C VAL A 103 11.61 -8.35 4.28
N TRP A 104 10.52 -9.01 4.66
CA TRP A 104 10.53 -10.02 5.71
C TRP A 104 10.32 -11.41 5.11
N GLN A 105 11.39 -11.95 4.53
CA GLN A 105 11.33 -13.21 3.79
C GLN A 105 10.89 -14.42 4.62
N ALA A 106 11.08 -14.36 5.94
CA ALA A 106 10.68 -15.41 6.88
C ALA A 106 9.19 -15.37 7.24
N GLN A 107 8.46 -14.32 6.85
CA GLN A 107 7.02 -14.22 7.16
C GLN A 107 6.19 -15.07 6.21
N PRO A 108 5.13 -15.74 6.69
CA PRO A 108 4.28 -16.58 5.86
C PRO A 108 3.79 -15.86 4.61
N TRP A 109 3.24 -14.65 4.77
CA TRP A 109 2.66 -13.82 3.70
C TRP A 109 3.65 -13.40 2.60
N TRP A 110 4.96 -13.56 2.83
CA TRP A 110 5.98 -13.14 1.85
C TRP A 110 5.91 -13.96 0.57
N ALA A 111 5.62 -15.26 0.67
CA ALA A 111 5.57 -16.14 -0.49
C ALA A 111 4.40 -15.80 -1.42
N GLU A 112 3.21 -15.57 -0.84
CA GLU A 112 2.01 -15.15 -1.57
C GLU A 112 2.24 -13.78 -2.19
N PHE A 113 2.76 -12.84 -1.40
CA PHE A 113 3.08 -11.50 -1.85
C PHE A 113 3.99 -11.49 -3.09
N ARG A 114 5.02 -12.34 -3.10
CA ARG A 114 5.94 -12.49 -4.25
C ARG A 114 5.24 -12.92 -5.53
N ARG A 115 4.17 -13.72 -5.44
CA ARG A 115 3.40 -14.18 -6.60
C ARG A 115 2.53 -13.07 -7.20
N MET A 116 2.28 -12.00 -6.44
CA MET A 116 1.45 -10.85 -6.85
C MET A 116 2.27 -9.75 -7.55
N TRP A 117 3.58 -9.92 -7.72
CA TRP A 117 4.44 -8.93 -8.36
C TRP A 117 4.19 -8.85 -9.86
N ALA A 118 3.81 -7.67 -10.35
CA ALA A 118 3.77 -7.40 -11.79
C ALA A 118 5.12 -6.91 -12.35
N ALA A 119 6.02 -6.47 -11.47
CA ALA A 119 7.35 -5.99 -11.82
C ALA A 119 8.31 -6.25 -10.64
N PRO A 120 9.64 -6.30 -10.89
CA PRO A 120 10.62 -6.38 -9.81
C PRO A 120 10.41 -5.26 -8.78
N PRO A 121 10.50 -5.56 -7.47
CA PRO A 121 10.33 -4.56 -6.43
C PRO A 121 11.41 -3.49 -6.52
N LEU A 122 11.05 -2.26 -6.19
CA LEU A 122 12.00 -1.16 -6.09
C LEU A 122 12.55 -1.12 -4.66
N TYR A 123 13.78 -1.60 -4.50
CA TYR A 123 14.47 -1.50 -3.23
C TYR A 123 14.98 -0.07 -3.05
N LEU A 124 14.46 0.65 -2.06
CA LEU A 124 14.93 1.99 -1.73
C LEU A 124 15.91 1.89 -0.54
N ARG A 125 17.13 2.38 -0.75
CA ARG A 125 18.08 2.62 0.34
C ARG A 125 17.78 4.00 0.92
N GLY A 126 17.65 4.05 2.25
CA GLY A 126 17.66 5.31 3.00
C GLY A 126 19.03 5.97 2.95
#